data_AF-A0A1Q3CH32-F1
#
_entry.id   AF-A0A1Q3CH32-F1
#
_cell.length_a   1.000
_cell.length_b   1.000
_cell.length_c   1.000
_cell.angle_alpha   90.00
_cell.angle_beta   90.00
_cell.angle_gamma   90.00
#
_symmetry.space_group_name_H-M   'P 1'
#
loop_
_entity.id
_entity.type
_entity.pdbx_description
1 polymer ?
#
loop_
_entity_poly.entity_id
_entity_poly.type
_entity_poly.pdbx_seq_one_letter_code
_entity_poly.pdbx_strand_id
1 'polypeptide(L)'
;GCRGHMFALEVTEELDTWPEQENRSRKWLNVREAFRLCRYEWMCALEEFLKVMAVYGDLEKKVESPPTMSVADVVTECEIISQNCHVNTLSGQHHSMH
;
A
#
# COMPACT_ATOMS: atom_id res chain seq x y z
N GLY A 1 6.11 -20.59 6.94
CA GLY A 1 6.23 -19.20 7.41
C GLY A 1 5.18 -18.35 6.72
N CYS A 2 4.64 -17.32 7.38
CA CYS A 2 3.66 -16.41 6.81
C CYS A 2 4.36 -15.27 6.05
N ARG A 3 3.75 -14.77 4.97
CA ARG A 3 4.23 -13.60 4.21
C ARG A 3 3.33 -12.41 4.50
N GLY A 4 3.92 -11.30 4.92
CA GLY A 4 3.24 -10.00 5.02
C GLY A 4 3.57 -9.13 3.81
N HIS A 5 2.62 -8.28 3.42
CA HIS A 5 2.81 -7.23 2.42
C HIS A 5 2.45 -5.89 3.06
N MET A 6 3.12 -4.82 2.66
CA MET A 6 2.86 -3.46 3.14
C MET A 6 2.66 -2.53 1.94
N PHE A 7 1.70 -1.63 2.07
CA PHE A 7 1.35 -0.63 1.07
C PHE A 7 1.38 0.74 1.72
N ALA A 8 2.03 1.70 1.05
CA ALA A 8 1.97 3.09 1.46
C ALA A 8 0.67 3.71 0.93
N LEU A 9 0.00 4.49 1.77
CA LEU A 9 -1.22 5.21 1.40
C LEU A 9 -0.98 6.69 1.60
N GLU A 10 -1.31 7.48 0.58
CA GLU A 10 -1.44 8.93 0.72
C GLU A 10 -2.78 9.22 1.38
N VAL A 11 -2.73 9.66 2.64
CA VAL A 11 -3.93 9.98 3.41
C VAL A 11 -4.23 11.46 3.23
N THR A 12 -5.36 11.77 2.59
CA THR A 12 -5.80 13.14 2.31
C THR A 12 -6.80 13.67 3.34
N GLU A 13 -7.44 12.79 4.10
CA GLU A 13 -8.45 13.13 5.10
C GLU A 13 -8.34 12.20 6.31
N GLU A 14 -8.56 12.74 7.51
CA GLU A 14 -8.65 11.98 8.74
C GLU A 14 -10.07 12.11 9.32
N LEU A 15 -10.76 10.96 9.47
CA LEU A 15 -12.09 10.93 10.08
C LEU A 15 -12.00 11.02 11.60
N ASP A 16 -12.89 11.82 12.20
CA ASP A 16 -13.02 11.99 13.65
C ASP A 16 -13.41 10.70 14.37
N THR A 17 -14.18 9.83 13.70
CA THR A 17 -14.60 8.54 14.24
C THR A 17 -14.18 7.37 13.37
N TRP A 18 -13.64 6.31 13.97
CA TRP A 18 -13.27 5.06 13.28
C TRP A 18 -13.59 3.82 14.12
N PRO A 19 -13.76 2.63 13.51
CA PRO A 19 -14.33 1.45 14.17
C PRO A 19 -13.57 0.97 15.43
N GLU A 20 -12.24 1.09 15.47
CA GLU A 20 -11.41 0.59 16.58
C GLU A 20 -11.00 1.65 17.60
N GLN A 21 -11.55 2.88 17.53
CA GLN A 21 -11.07 4.03 18.31
C GLN A 21 -11.14 3.85 19.83
N GLU A 22 -12.06 3.02 20.33
CA GLU A 22 -12.18 2.75 21.77
C GLU A 22 -11.01 1.92 22.32
N ASN A 23 -10.43 1.07 21.47
CA ASN A 23 -9.39 0.11 21.85
C ASN A 23 -8.00 0.50 21.34
N ARG A 24 -7.91 1.48 20.43
CA ARG A 24 -6.66 1.86 19.77
C ARG A 24 -6.55 3.37 19.68
N SER A 25 -5.35 3.86 19.99
CA SER A 25 -4.98 5.25 19.73
C SER A 25 -4.34 5.39 18.35
N ARG A 26 -4.68 6.48 17.65
CA ARG A 26 -4.05 6.90 16.41
C ARG A 26 -3.26 8.18 16.68
N LYS A 27 -2.06 8.28 16.12
CA LYS A 27 -1.20 9.46 16.20
C LYS A 27 -0.46 9.62 14.89
N TRP A 28 -0.46 10.84 14.36
CA TRP A 28 0.48 11.22 13.31
C TRP A 28 1.85 11.42 13.92
N LEU A 29 2.86 10.86 13.25
CA LEU A 29 4.24 10.93 13.67
C LEU A 29 5.07 11.37 12.48
N ASN A 30 6.13 12.13 12.74
CA ASN A 30 7.15 12.28 11.72
C ASN A 30 7.97 10.98 11.61
N VAL A 31 8.70 10.86 10.50
CA VAL A 31 9.50 9.68 10.17
C VAL A 31 10.48 9.30 11.30
N ARG A 32 11.16 10.30 11.90
CA ARG A 32 12.14 10.05 12.96
C ARG A 32 11.50 9.47 14.22
N GLU A 33 10.33 9.97 14.60
CA GLU A 33 9.57 9.46 15.75
C GLU A 33 9.01 8.07 15.47
N ALA A 34 8.50 7.84 14.27
CA ALA A 34 8.00 6.53 13.85
C ALA A 34 9.10 5.46 14.01
N PHE A 35 10.32 5.71 13.54
CA PHE A 35 11.43 4.76 13.71
C PHE A 35 11.75 4.42 15.18
N ARG A 36 11.65 5.41 16.09
CA ARG A 36 11.89 5.17 17.51
C ARG A 36 10.81 4.30 18.16
N LEU A 37 9.60 4.33 17.62
CA LEU A 37 8.45 3.57 18.13
C LEU A 37 8.24 2.23 17.42
N CYS A 38 8.84 2.03 16.24
CA CYS A 38 8.80 0.77 15.51
C CYS A 38 9.54 -0.32 16.30
N ARG A 39 8.79 -1.23 16.93
CA ARG A 39 9.35 -2.30 17.78
C ARG A 39 9.71 -3.57 17.01
N TYR A 40 9.21 -3.72 15.78
CA TYR A 40 9.30 -4.98 15.05
C TYR A 40 9.96 -4.78 13.69
N GLU A 41 10.84 -5.72 13.35
CA GLU A 41 11.60 -5.76 12.08
C GLU A 41 10.69 -5.71 10.83
N TRP A 42 9.46 -6.21 10.92
CA TRP A 42 8.54 -6.12 9.78
C TRP A 42 8.14 -4.68 9.47
N MET A 43 8.26 -3.73 10.40
CA MET A 43 8.02 -2.30 10.16
C MET A 43 9.20 -1.59 9.48
N CYS A 44 10.31 -2.29 9.19
CA CYS A 44 11.44 -1.75 8.44
C CYS A 44 11.08 -1.32 7.01
N ALA A 45 9.88 -1.65 6.50
CA ALA A 45 9.42 -1.10 5.23
C ALA A 45 9.26 0.42 5.22
N LEU A 46 9.20 1.08 6.38
CA LEU A 46 9.29 2.54 6.40
C LEU A 46 10.63 3.03 5.81
N GLU A 47 11.74 2.32 6.05
CA GLU A 47 13.04 2.67 5.48
C GLU A 47 13.06 2.46 3.96
N GLU A 48 12.51 1.33 3.49
CA GLU A 48 12.39 1.05 2.06
C GLU A 48 11.49 2.07 1.36
N PHE A 49 10.38 2.46 1.99
CA PHE A 49 9.51 3.51 1.49
C PHE A 49 10.25 4.84 1.33
N LEU A 50 11.10 5.24 2.28
CA LEU A 50 11.86 6.48 2.18
C LEU A 50 12.89 6.46 1.04
N LYS A 51 13.53 5.32 0.79
CA LYS A 51 14.45 5.16 -0.35
C LYS A 51 13.71 5.41 -1.66
N VAL A 52 12.51 4.82 -1.79
CA VAL A 52 11.63 5.01 -2.94
C VAL A 52 11.21 6.48 -3.09
N MET A 53 10.77 7.11 -1.99
CA MET A 53 10.37 8.53 -2.01
C MET A 53 11.52 9.49 -2.32
N ALA A 54 12.74 9.20 -1.89
CA ALA A 54 13.92 10.00 -2.21
C ALA A 54 14.22 10.01 -3.72
N VAL A 55 14.03 8.87 -4.39
CA VAL A 55 14.17 8.77 -5.85
C VAL A 55 13.10 9.59 -6.57
N TYR A 56 11.83 9.51 -6.12
CA TYR A 56 10.74 10.30 -6.71
C TYR A 56 10.91 11.82 -6.52
N GLY A 57 11.38 12.26 -5.35
CA GLY A 57 11.66 13.68 -5.09
C GLY A 57 12.77 14.27 -5.95
N ASP A 58 13.67 13.46 -6.48
CA ASP A 58 14.71 13.89 -7.43
C ASP A 58 14.24 13.82 -8.90
N LEU A 59 13.23 12.99 -9.21
CA LEU A 59 12.58 12.98 -10.52
C LEU A 59 11.76 14.25 -10.75
N GLU A 60 11.02 14.72 -9.74
CA GLU A 60 10.25 15.97 -9.84
C GLU A 60 11.13 17.20 -10.15
N LYS A 61 12.36 17.24 -9.62
CA LYS A 61 13.33 18.31 -9.92
C LYS A 61 13.89 18.24 -11.34
N LYS A 62 13.73 17.10 -12.04
CA LYS A 62 14.25 16.87 -13.39
C LYS A 62 13.17 17.01 -14.48
N VAL A 63 11.90 17.14 -14.12
CA VAL A 63 10.81 17.40 -15.07
C VAL A 63 10.68 18.91 -15.32
N GLU A 64 11.69 19.49 -15.98
CA GLU A 64 11.56 20.76 -16.71
C GLU A 64 11.40 20.45 -18.20
N SER A 65 10.31 19.74 -18.53
CA SER A 65 9.56 19.67 -19.81
C SER A 65 8.76 18.35 -19.84
N PRO A 66 7.49 18.36 -20.26
CA PRO A 66 6.62 17.18 -20.12
C PRO A 66 6.81 16.20 -21.28
N PRO A 67 6.98 14.89 -21.03
CA PRO A 67 6.49 13.89 -21.94
C PRO A 67 5.04 13.56 -21.57
N THR A 68 4.13 13.82 -22.50
CA THR A 68 2.71 13.44 -22.41
C THR A 68 2.61 11.91 -22.48
N MET A 69 2.61 11.23 -21.33
CA MET A 69 2.15 9.84 -21.29
C MET A 69 0.62 9.84 -21.36
N SER A 70 0.08 9.13 -22.35
CA SER A 70 -1.34 9.13 -22.63
C SER A 70 -2.07 8.27 -21.59
N VAL A 71 -3.25 8.73 -21.16
CA VAL A 71 -4.10 8.05 -20.16
C VAL A 71 -4.49 6.63 -20.60
N ALA A 72 -4.41 6.33 -21.91
CA ALA A 72 -4.73 5.02 -22.45
C ALA A 72 -3.75 3.92 -22.01
N ASP A 73 -2.48 4.24 -21.76
CA ASP A 73 -1.45 3.24 -21.44
C ASP A 73 -1.57 2.72 -20.00
N VAL A 74 -2.08 3.54 -19.08
CA VAL A 74 -2.31 3.16 -17.66
C VAL A 74 -3.49 2.18 -17.53
N VAL A 75 -4.52 2.37 -18.35
CA VAL A 75 -5.74 1.53 -18.30
C VAL A 75 -5.43 0.09 -18.69
N THR A 76 -4.55 -0.11 -19.69
CA THR A 76 -4.16 -1.45 -20.14
C THR A 76 -3.35 -2.24 -19.11
N GLU A 77 -2.59 -1.60 -18.22
CA GLU A 77 -1.80 -2.30 -17.19
C GLU A 77 -2.69 -2.80 -16.04
N CYS A 78 -3.68 -2.01 -15.62
CA CYS A 78 -4.64 -2.41 -14.58
C CYS A 78 -5.52 -3.58 -15.02
N GLU A 79 -5.91 -3.66 -16.30
CA GLU A 79 -6.71 -4.77 -16.82
C GLU A 79 -5.94 -6.10 -16.83
N ILE A 80 -4.63 -6.07 -17.11
CA ILE A 80 -3.78 -7.27 -17.10
C ILE A 80 -3.63 -7.83 -15.67
N ILE A 81 -3.55 -6.94 -14.67
CA ILE A 81 -3.49 -7.35 -13.26
C ILE A 81 -4.83 -7.95 -12.79
N SER A 82 -5.95 -7.41 -13.26
CA SER A 82 -7.29 -7.92 -12.91
C SER A 82 -7.60 -9.29 -13.53
N GLN A 83 -6.99 -9.66 -14.65
CA GLN A 83 -7.24 -10.97 -15.27
C GLN A 83 -6.54 -12.12 -14.55
N ASN A 84 -5.41 -11.86 -13.86
CA ASN A 84 -4.63 -12.89 -13.18
C ASN A 84 -5.16 -13.30 -11.79
N CYS A 85 -6.22 -12.67 -11.28
CA CYS A 85 -6.85 -13.05 -10.00
C CYS A 85 -8.05 -14.00 -10.15
N HIS A 86 -8.46 -14.32 -11.39
CA HIS A 86 -9.48 -15.33 -11.64
C HIS A 86 -8.91 -16.74 -11.49
N VAL A 87 -8.78 -17.18 -10.24
CA VAL A 87 -8.64 -18.60 -9.92
C VAL A 87 -9.96 -19.27 -10.34
N ASN A 88 -9.87 -20.14 -11.35
CA ASN A 88 -10.96 -20.98 -11.82
C ASN A 88 -11.61 -21.73 -10.65
N THR A 89 -12.86 -21.40 -10.35
CA THR A 89 -13.77 -22.25 -9.57
C THR A 89 -13.91 -23.57 -10.29
N LEU A 90 -13.45 -24.68 -9.69
CA LEU A 90 -14.06 -26.02 -9.84
C LEU A 90 -13.47 -27.02 -8.83
N SER A 91 -14.38 -27.68 -8.13
CA SER A 91 -14.25 -28.89 -7.30
C SER A 91 -13.90 -28.74 -5.82
N GLY A 92 -14.92 -29.00 -4.97
CA GLY A 92 -14.77 -29.24 -3.54
C GLY A 92 -16.13 -29.39 -2.87
N GLN A 93 -16.62 -30.62 -2.79
CA GLN A 93 -17.96 -31.02 -2.37
C GLN A 93 -18.34 -30.52 -0.96
N HIS A 94 -19.60 -30.08 -0.85
CA HIS A 94 -20.29 -29.76 0.39
C HIS A 94 -20.58 -31.06 1.17
N HIS A 95 -19.99 -31.22 2.35
CA HIS A 95 -20.48 -32.21 3.32
C HIS A 95 -20.93 -31.47 4.59
N SER A 96 -22.26 -31.43 4.73
CA SER A 96 -22.96 -31.19 5.98
C SER A 96 -22.75 -32.39 6.92
N MET A 97 -22.50 -32.15 8.20
CA MET A 97 -22.81 -33.14 9.24
C MET A 97 -23.42 -32.47 10.45
N HIS A 98 -24.38 -33.22 10.98
CA HIS A 98 -25.31 -32.99 12.07
C HIS A 98 -24.65 -32.79 13.44
#